data_AF-A0A179IA06-F1
#
_entry.id   AF-A0A179IA06-F1
#
_cell.length_a   1.000
_cell.length_b   1.000
_cell.length_c   1.000
_cell.angle_alpha   90.00
_cell.angle_beta   90.00
_cell.angle_gamma   90.00
#
_symmetry.space_group_name_H-M   'P 1'
#
loop_
_entity.id
_entity.type
_entity.pdbx_description
1 polymer ?
#
loop_
_entity_poly.entity_id
_entity_poly.type
_entity_poly.pdbx_seq_one_letter_code
_entity_poly.pdbx_strand_id
1 'polypeptide(L)'
;LVCTPSNDWRHPLSSRCVDCVWAEKGFDVGRKYLMGNDASVFICRWCGRPVASQPAWNQPEFHKRCFKRYTQAVFLYYQMGLAQWVVVFIASALCWHYFRSRLLWVTGVVVAGFVVTLWNFCLNALRGTIMRTYHIGLVLEALIFASWVVPLLELFRVHGQQTPPRAMNSYEKATVVFVLFNLVSRGINIVGNAILACEYKLWRHKKPCMSPGRSAWIHAIEVFIFYVEPQCIEQEYPARWWFSRRRHTLDPATNDAIAAALGHVPANHPMPPGGG
;
A
#
# COMPACT_ATOMS: atom_id res chain seq x y z
N LEU A 1 28.82 -5.73 -23.03
CA LEU A 1 27.36 -5.68 -22.87
C LEU A 1 26.78 -5.09 -24.14
N VAL A 2 26.18 -5.92 -25.00
CA VAL A 2 25.51 -5.47 -26.22
C VAL A 2 24.10 -5.04 -25.81
N CYS A 3 23.79 -3.74 -25.79
CA CYS A 3 22.39 -3.28 -25.77
C CYS A 3 22.07 -2.93 -27.23
N THR A 4 21.12 -3.65 -27.81
CA THR A 4 20.56 -3.32 -29.12
C THR A 4 19.68 -2.08 -28.95
N PRO A 5 19.81 -1.06 -29.81
CA PRO A 5 19.02 0.16 -29.72
C PRO A 5 17.53 -0.15 -29.87
N SER A 6 16.67 0.67 -29.25
CA SER A 6 15.21 0.49 -29.29
C SER A 6 14.60 0.58 -30.70
N ASN A 7 15.35 1.10 -31.67
CA ASN A 7 14.98 1.20 -33.08
C ASN A 7 15.49 0.01 -33.93
N ASP A 8 16.08 -1.02 -33.30
CA ASP A 8 16.48 -2.24 -34.00
C ASP A 8 15.23 -3.07 -34.35
N TRP A 9 15.16 -3.58 -35.58
CA TRP A 9 14.08 -4.45 -36.05
C TRP A 9 13.94 -5.75 -35.24
N ARG A 10 14.99 -6.14 -34.51
CA ARG A 10 14.98 -7.31 -33.61
C ARG A 10 14.29 -7.03 -32.28
N HIS A 11 13.86 -5.81 -32.01
CA HIS A 11 13.11 -5.48 -30.81
C HIS A 11 11.71 -6.13 -30.86
N PRO A 12 11.21 -6.78 -29.78
CA PRO A 12 11.76 -6.85 -28.41
C PRO A 12 12.57 -8.12 -28.10
N LEU A 13 12.91 -8.95 -29.09
CA LEU A 13 13.54 -10.27 -28.93
C LEU A 13 15.06 -10.22 -28.78
N SER A 14 15.67 -9.04 -28.85
CA SER A 14 17.11 -8.84 -28.73
C SER A 14 17.60 -8.83 -27.28
N SER A 15 18.89 -9.14 -27.08
CA SER A 15 19.51 -9.04 -25.75
C SER A 15 19.55 -7.57 -25.29
N ARG A 16 18.96 -7.31 -24.13
CA ARG A 16 18.90 -5.98 -23.51
C ARG A 16 19.69 -5.99 -22.20
N CYS A 17 20.38 -4.88 -21.91
CA CYS A 17 20.99 -4.74 -20.60
C CYS A 17 19.93 -4.45 -19.53
N VAL A 18 20.24 -4.77 -18.28
CA VAL A 18 19.35 -4.54 -17.13
C VAL A 18 18.89 -3.09 -17.05
N ASP A 19 19.77 -2.13 -17.30
CA ASP A 19 19.45 -0.71 -17.17
C ASP A 19 18.52 -0.23 -18.31
N CYS A 20 18.71 -0.74 -19.54
CA CYS A 20 17.80 -0.50 -20.67
C CYS A 20 16.37 -0.98 -20.33
N VAL A 21 16.22 -2.24 -19.88
CA VAL A 21 14.91 -2.82 -19.51
C VAL A 21 14.29 -2.10 -18.31
N TRP A 22 15.13 -1.74 -17.33
CA TRP A 22 14.67 -1.00 -16.17
C TRP A 22 14.15 0.38 -16.58
N ALA A 23 14.86 1.14 -17.42
CA ALA A 23 14.43 2.45 -17.91
C ALA A 23 13.05 2.39 -18.59
N GLU A 24 12.84 1.39 -19.45
CA GLU A 24 11.60 1.14 -20.21
C GLU A 24 10.43 0.60 -19.36
N LYS A 25 10.60 0.40 -18.04
CA LYS A 25 9.60 -0.21 -17.15
C LYS A 25 9.23 -1.66 -17.53
N GLY A 26 10.16 -2.39 -18.16
CA GLY A 26 9.93 -3.77 -18.64
C GLY A 26 9.95 -4.85 -17.57
N PHE A 27 10.34 -4.51 -16.33
CA PHE A 27 10.38 -5.46 -15.21
C PHE A 27 9.08 -5.50 -14.41
N ASP A 28 8.61 -6.72 -14.14
CA ASP A 28 7.51 -7.03 -13.25
C ASP A 28 8.01 -7.69 -11.97
N VAL A 29 7.45 -7.29 -10.84
CA VAL A 29 7.78 -7.87 -9.52
C VAL A 29 7.04 -9.19 -9.31
N GLY A 30 7.56 -10.06 -8.45
CA GLY A 30 7.03 -11.41 -8.24
C GLY A 30 7.37 -12.41 -9.36
N ARG A 31 8.25 -12.03 -10.31
CA ARG A 31 8.75 -12.90 -11.38
C ARG A 31 10.27 -13.04 -11.30
N LYS A 32 10.77 -14.23 -11.63
CA LYS A 32 12.19 -14.47 -11.88
C LYS A 32 12.52 -14.15 -13.33
N TYR A 33 13.65 -13.49 -13.55
CA TYR A 33 14.19 -13.21 -14.87
C TYR A 33 15.50 -13.97 -15.04
N LEU A 34 15.64 -14.67 -16.17
CA LEU A 34 16.89 -15.29 -16.57
C LEU A 34 17.83 -14.22 -17.14
N MET A 35 19.05 -14.15 -16.61
CA MET A 35 20.09 -13.24 -17.06
C MET A 35 21.02 -13.94 -18.03
N GLY A 36 21.79 -13.18 -18.82
CA GLY A 36 22.71 -13.72 -19.83
C GLY A 36 23.90 -14.51 -19.27
N ASN A 37 24.05 -14.61 -17.95
CA ASN A 37 25.02 -15.45 -17.24
C ASN A 37 24.35 -16.69 -16.59
N ASP A 38 23.18 -17.08 -17.09
CA ASP A 38 22.32 -18.17 -16.60
C ASP A 38 21.84 -18.03 -15.16
N ALA A 39 22.06 -16.88 -14.52
CA ALA A 39 21.53 -16.60 -13.20
C ALA A 39 20.04 -16.21 -13.28
N SER A 40 19.20 -16.84 -12.47
CA SER A 40 17.82 -16.38 -12.26
C SER A 40 17.76 -15.38 -11.12
N VAL A 41 17.19 -14.20 -11.36
CA VAL A 41 17.11 -13.12 -10.36
C VAL A 41 15.69 -12.60 -10.20
N PHE A 42 15.35 -12.23 -8.98
CA PHE A 42 14.09 -11.54 -8.67
C PHE A 42 14.21 -10.03 -8.88
N ILE A 43 13.08 -9.38 -9.12
CA ILE A 43 12.99 -7.92 -9.17
C ILE A 43 12.61 -7.38 -7.79
N CYS A 44 13.36 -6.40 -7.30
CA CYS A 44 13.08 -5.82 -6.00
C CYS A 44 11.75 -5.09 -5.98
N ARG A 45 10.84 -5.47 -5.06
CA ARG A 45 9.51 -4.85 -4.92
C ARG A 45 9.52 -3.37 -4.53
N TRP A 46 10.56 -2.93 -3.84
CA TRP A 46 10.69 -1.54 -3.40
C TRP A 46 11.23 -0.60 -4.49
N CYS A 47 12.29 -1.01 -5.21
CA CYS A 47 13.02 -0.15 -6.14
C CYS A 47 12.88 -0.53 -7.61
N GLY A 48 12.40 -1.73 -7.92
CA GLY A 48 12.18 -2.21 -9.29
C GLY A 48 13.43 -2.68 -10.03
N ARG A 49 14.58 -2.76 -9.35
CA ARG A 49 15.85 -3.25 -9.93
C ARG A 49 16.06 -4.73 -9.60
N PRO A 50 16.67 -5.54 -10.47
CA PRO A 50 17.01 -6.93 -10.15
C PRO A 50 17.91 -7.05 -8.92
N VAL A 51 17.67 -8.10 -8.14
CA VAL A 51 18.45 -8.49 -6.96
C VAL A 51 19.51 -9.49 -7.42
N ALA A 52 20.58 -8.98 -8.02
CA ALA A 52 21.70 -9.81 -8.50
C ALA A 52 22.72 -10.13 -7.40
N SER A 53 22.80 -9.29 -6.35
CA SER A 53 23.71 -9.49 -5.22
C SER A 53 23.04 -9.01 -3.93
N GLN A 54 23.33 -9.72 -2.83
CA GLN A 54 22.88 -9.40 -1.46
C GLN A 54 21.34 -9.31 -1.29
N PRO A 55 20.61 -10.43 -1.48
CA PRO A 55 19.20 -10.49 -1.11
C PRO A 55 19.02 -10.27 0.40
N ALA A 56 17.85 -9.78 0.79
CA ALA A 56 17.45 -9.74 2.19
C ALA A 56 17.22 -11.17 2.72
N TRP A 57 17.46 -11.37 4.03
CA TRP A 57 17.30 -12.68 4.67
C TRP A 57 15.85 -13.17 4.55
N ASN A 58 15.64 -14.39 4.05
CA ASN A 58 14.34 -15.00 3.75
C ASN A 58 13.42 -14.17 2.83
N GLN A 59 13.94 -13.14 2.16
CA GLN A 59 13.18 -12.23 1.30
C GLN A 59 13.97 -11.93 0.02
N PRO A 60 14.06 -12.90 -0.91
CA PRO A 60 14.88 -12.77 -2.13
C PRO A 60 14.37 -11.69 -3.09
N GLU A 61 13.13 -11.22 -2.91
CA GLU A 61 12.48 -10.18 -3.69
C GLU A 61 12.81 -8.76 -3.19
N PHE A 62 13.78 -8.62 -2.28
CA PHE A 62 14.25 -7.33 -1.79
C PHE A 62 15.78 -7.27 -1.68
N HIS A 63 16.36 -6.11 -2.00
CA HIS A 63 17.72 -5.79 -1.54
C HIS A 63 17.71 -5.54 -0.03
N LYS A 64 18.78 -5.89 0.67
CA LYS A 64 18.92 -5.69 2.13
C LYS A 64 18.55 -4.28 2.61
N ARG A 65 19.00 -3.24 1.90
CA ARG A 65 18.69 -1.83 2.22
C ARG A 65 17.21 -1.47 1.97
N CYS A 66 16.65 -1.98 0.88
CA CYS A 66 15.25 -1.77 0.53
C CYS A 66 14.31 -2.44 1.54
N PHE A 67 14.65 -3.66 1.96
CA PHE A 67 13.91 -4.38 2.99
C PHE A 67 13.90 -3.63 4.32
N LYS A 68 15.05 -3.10 4.76
CA LYS A 68 15.12 -2.27 5.99
C LYS A 68 14.17 -1.06 5.93
N ARG A 69 14.12 -0.34 4.81
CA ARG A 69 13.21 0.81 4.63
C ARG A 69 11.75 0.39 4.62
N TYR A 70 11.46 -0.74 3.98
CA TYR A 70 10.13 -1.32 3.99
C TYR A 70 9.68 -1.70 5.41
N THR A 71 10.50 -2.40 6.18
CA THR A 71 10.19 -2.75 7.58
C THR A 71 9.97 -1.50 8.44
N GLN A 72 10.74 -0.44 8.22
CA GLN A 72 10.51 0.85 8.88
C GLN A 72 9.15 1.46 8.50
N ALA A 73 8.77 1.43 7.22
CA ALA A 73 7.46 1.92 6.78
C ALA A 73 6.30 1.12 7.39
N VAL A 74 6.42 -0.22 7.44
CA VAL A 74 5.45 -1.10 8.10
C VAL A 74 5.33 -0.79 9.60
N PHE A 75 6.46 -0.61 10.28
CA PHE A 75 6.45 -0.25 11.70
C PHE A 75 5.77 1.10 11.95
N LEU A 76 6.07 2.12 11.13
CA LEU A 76 5.43 3.43 11.21
C LEU A 76 3.93 3.34 10.94
N TYR A 77 3.50 2.53 9.97
CA TYR A 77 2.09 2.30 9.69
C TYR A 77 1.33 1.77 10.92
N TYR A 78 1.87 0.77 11.62
CA TYR A 78 1.23 0.26 12.84
C TYR A 78 1.16 1.31 13.96
N GLN A 79 2.21 2.12 14.14
CA GLN A 79 2.21 3.20 15.13
C GLN A 79 1.17 4.28 14.78
N MET A 80 1.09 4.66 13.50
CA MET A 80 0.08 5.62 13.03
C MET A 80 -1.33 5.07 13.18
N GLY A 81 -1.56 3.79 12.89
CA GLY A 81 -2.86 3.14 13.10
C GLY A 81 -3.28 3.16 14.58
N LEU A 82 -2.35 2.90 15.50
CA LEU A 82 -2.61 3.01 16.94
C LEU A 82 -2.94 4.46 17.36
N ALA A 83 -2.15 5.43 16.88
CA ALA A 83 -2.39 6.84 17.17
C ALA A 83 -3.74 7.33 16.64
N GLN A 84 -4.13 6.91 15.42
CA GLN A 84 -5.44 7.18 14.84
C GLN A 84 -6.57 6.62 15.73
N TRP A 85 -6.41 5.40 16.24
CA TRP A 85 -7.39 4.79 17.15
C TRP A 85 -7.55 5.59 18.44
N VAL A 86 -6.44 5.99 19.08
CA VAL A 86 -6.48 6.83 20.29
C VAL A 86 -7.25 8.13 20.02
N VAL A 87 -6.98 8.78 18.89
CA VAL A 87 -7.69 9.99 18.49
C VAL A 87 -9.19 9.73 18.29
N VAL A 88 -9.55 8.67 17.59
CA VAL A 88 -10.96 8.30 17.36
C VAL A 88 -11.69 8.04 18.68
N PHE A 89 -11.08 7.30 19.61
CA PHE A 89 -11.66 7.06 20.94
C PHE A 89 -11.89 8.35 21.72
N ILE A 90 -10.88 9.22 21.78
CA ILE A 90 -10.98 10.50 22.50
C ILE A 90 -12.03 11.39 21.83
N ALA A 91 -11.99 11.53 20.49
CA ALA A 91 -12.95 12.33 19.74
C ALA A 91 -14.38 11.82 19.92
N SER A 92 -14.61 10.50 19.87
CA SER A 92 -15.92 9.91 20.07
C SER A 92 -16.43 10.12 21.50
N ALA A 93 -15.58 9.96 22.52
CA ALA A 93 -15.95 10.20 23.92
C ALA A 93 -16.30 11.68 24.16
N LEU A 94 -15.52 12.60 23.58
CA LEU A 94 -15.78 14.04 23.66
C LEU A 94 -17.08 14.41 22.94
N CYS A 95 -17.31 13.91 21.73
CA CYS A 95 -18.56 14.14 21.01
C CYS A 95 -19.76 13.56 21.77
N TRP A 96 -19.63 12.35 22.33
CA TRP A 96 -20.69 11.72 23.11
C TRP A 96 -21.10 12.54 24.33
N HIS A 97 -20.11 13.03 25.09
CA HIS A 97 -20.37 13.84 26.27
C HIS A 97 -20.90 15.23 25.91
N TYR A 98 -20.40 15.87 24.85
CA TYR A 98 -20.86 17.20 24.42
C TYR A 98 -22.30 17.18 23.87
N PHE A 99 -22.60 16.22 22.99
CA PHE A 99 -23.86 16.14 22.27
C PHE A 99 -24.90 15.24 22.95
N ARG A 100 -24.70 14.89 24.22
CA ARG A 100 -25.59 14.00 24.97
C ARG A 100 -27.06 14.44 24.96
N SER A 101 -27.35 15.74 24.81
CA SER A 101 -28.72 16.26 24.72
C SER A 101 -29.30 16.28 23.30
N ARG A 102 -28.47 16.19 22.25
CA ARG A 102 -28.87 16.17 20.82
C ARG A 102 -28.83 14.76 20.25
N LEU A 103 -29.36 13.82 21.03
CA LEU A 103 -28.99 12.41 21.06
C LEU A 103 -29.33 11.60 19.78
N LEU A 104 -30.24 12.07 18.92
CA LEU A 104 -30.68 11.27 17.77
C LEU A 104 -29.82 11.45 16.50
N TRP A 105 -29.43 12.69 16.16
CA TRP A 105 -28.77 12.94 14.87
C TRP A 105 -27.24 12.91 14.97
N VAL A 106 -26.64 13.75 15.82
CA VAL A 106 -25.17 13.89 15.88
C VAL A 106 -24.53 12.67 16.53
N THR A 107 -25.06 12.25 17.68
CA THR A 107 -24.57 11.08 18.39
C THR A 107 -24.71 9.81 17.57
N GLY A 108 -25.83 9.64 16.85
CA GLY A 108 -26.03 8.52 15.93
C GLY A 108 -24.99 8.47 14.81
N VAL A 109 -24.68 9.61 14.19
CA VAL A 109 -23.64 9.70 13.15
C VAL A 109 -22.24 9.40 13.71
N VAL A 110 -21.91 9.88 14.91
CA VAL A 110 -20.62 9.59 15.56
C VAL A 110 -20.49 8.10 15.89
N VAL A 111 -21.54 7.47 16.41
CA VAL A 111 -21.56 6.02 16.68
C VAL A 111 -21.44 5.21 15.39
N ALA A 112 -22.20 5.58 14.36
CA ALA A 112 -22.10 4.93 13.05
C ALA A 112 -20.68 5.08 12.46
N GLY A 113 -20.10 6.28 12.51
CA GLY A 113 -18.72 6.54 12.08
C GLY A 113 -17.69 5.71 12.86
N PHE A 114 -17.88 5.54 14.17
CA PHE A 114 -17.03 4.68 15.00
C PHE A 114 -17.15 3.20 14.61
N VAL A 115 -18.37 2.69 14.41
CA VAL A 115 -18.61 1.30 13.98
C VAL A 115 -18.02 1.04 12.59
N VAL A 116 -18.20 1.95 11.65
CA VAL A 116 -17.59 1.85 10.30
C VAL A 116 -16.07 1.90 10.39
N THR A 117 -15.50 2.71 11.31
CA THR A 117 -14.05 2.73 11.57
C THR A 117 -13.54 1.39 12.08
N LEU A 118 -14.25 0.78 13.04
CA LEU A 118 -13.93 -0.55 13.55
C LEU A 118 -13.99 -1.61 12.45
N TRP A 119 -15.03 -1.57 11.63
CA TRP A 119 -15.18 -2.48 10.50
C TRP A 119 -14.04 -2.32 9.48
N ASN A 120 -13.69 -1.09 9.13
CA ASN A 120 -12.59 -0.79 8.22
C ASN A 120 -11.24 -1.26 8.77
N PHE A 121 -11.02 -1.17 10.08
CA PHE A 121 -9.84 -1.75 10.74
C PHE A 121 -9.80 -3.28 10.61
N CYS A 122 -10.92 -3.97 10.86
CA CYS A 122 -11.01 -5.42 10.68
C CYS A 122 -10.73 -5.82 9.22
N LEU A 123 -11.28 -5.07 8.26
CA LEU A 123 -11.00 -5.28 6.84
C LEU A 123 -9.52 -5.07 6.51
N ASN A 124 -8.88 -4.02 7.04
CA ASN A 124 -7.46 -3.76 6.81
C ASN A 124 -6.54 -4.80 7.49
N ALA A 125 -6.95 -5.39 8.62
CA ALA A 125 -6.21 -6.49 9.24
C ALA A 125 -6.27 -7.80 8.42
N LEU A 126 -7.35 -8.00 7.65
CA LEU A 126 -7.52 -9.12 6.72
C LEU A 126 -6.98 -8.82 5.31
N ARG A 127 -6.80 -7.53 4.99
CA ARG A 127 -6.23 -7.02 3.74
C ARG A 127 -4.71 -7.23 3.79
N GLY A 128 -4.13 -7.68 2.69
CA GLY A 128 -2.67 -7.89 2.57
C GLY A 128 -2.25 -9.33 2.26
N THR A 129 -3.04 -10.32 2.65
CA THR A 129 -2.74 -11.75 2.38
C THR A 129 -3.48 -12.33 1.17
N ILE A 130 -4.67 -11.83 0.81
CA ILE A 130 -5.55 -12.57 -0.13
C ILE A 130 -6.21 -11.68 -1.21
N MET A 131 -6.62 -10.43 -0.89
CA MET A 131 -7.51 -9.65 -1.76
C MET A 131 -7.17 -8.15 -1.85
N ARG A 132 -7.29 -7.61 -3.07
CA ARG A 132 -7.18 -6.18 -3.35
C ARG A 132 -8.54 -5.49 -3.16
N THR A 133 -8.77 -4.91 -1.98
CA THR A 133 -10.06 -4.26 -1.66
C THR A 133 -9.99 -2.73 -1.64
N TYR A 134 -8.99 -2.09 -2.27
CA TYR A 134 -8.72 -0.65 -2.17
C TYR A 134 -9.93 0.25 -2.41
N HIS A 135 -10.79 -0.09 -3.38
CA HIS A 135 -12.03 0.63 -3.63
C HIS A 135 -13.01 0.58 -2.46
N ILE A 136 -13.11 -0.56 -1.76
CA ILE A 136 -13.96 -0.70 -0.57
C ILE A 136 -13.40 0.16 0.56
N GLY A 137 -12.07 0.10 0.78
CA GLY A 137 -11.42 0.96 1.79
C GLY A 137 -11.60 2.44 1.48
N LEU A 138 -11.48 2.83 0.20
CA LEU A 138 -11.75 4.21 -0.24
C LEU A 138 -13.16 4.67 0.14
N VAL A 139 -14.18 3.85 -0.16
CA VAL A 139 -15.58 4.15 0.17
C VAL A 139 -15.78 4.24 1.68
N LEU A 140 -15.22 3.30 2.45
CA LEU A 140 -15.34 3.31 3.91
C LEU A 140 -14.66 4.53 4.53
N GLU A 141 -13.44 4.88 4.09
CA GLU A 141 -12.73 6.08 4.57
C GLU A 141 -13.50 7.36 4.21
N ALA A 142 -14.12 7.43 3.03
CA ALA A 142 -14.96 8.55 2.64
C ALA A 142 -16.23 8.67 3.51
N LEU A 143 -16.89 7.55 3.82
CA LEU A 143 -18.05 7.51 4.71
C LEU A 143 -17.68 7.92 6.14
N ILE A 144 -16.55 7.41 6.64
CA ILE A 144 -16.01 7.81 7.96
C ILE A 144 -15.72 9.30 7.93
N PHE A 145 -14.99 9.82 6.94
CA PHE A 145 -14.69 11.24 6.82
C PHE A 145 -15.98 12.08 6.85
N ALA A 146 -16.97 11.75 6.03
CA ALA A 146 -18.24 12.46 5.99
C ALA A 146 -18.97 12.43 7.34
N SER A 147 -18.95 11.29 8.06
CA SER A 147 -19.56 11.17 9.39
C SER A 147 -18.91 12.12 10.42
N TRP A 148 -17.60 12.34 10.34
CA TRP A 148 -16.87 13.22 11.24
C TRP A 148 -16.98 14.71 10.90
N VAL A 149 -17.41 15.05 9.69
CA VAL A 149 -17.75 16.44 9.32
C VAL A 149 -19.00 16.92 10.04
N VAL A 150 -19.98 16.04 10.27
CA VAL A 150 -21.25 16.38 10.93
C VAL A 150 -21.05 17.00 12.34
N PRO A 151 -20.36 16.35 13.31
CA PRO A 151 -20.14 16.95 14.62
C PRO A 151 -19.33 18.25 14.57
N LEU A 152 -18.43 18.40 13.58
CA LEU A 152 -17.66 19.63 13.39
C LEU A 152 -18.55 20.79 12.94
N LEU A 153 -19.41 20.57 11.95
CA LEU A 153 -20.37 21.59 11.48
C LEU A 153 -21.34 21.98 12.60
N GLU A 154 -21.79 21.01 13.39
CA GLU A 154 -22.69 21.31 14.51
C GLU A 154 -21.99 22.12 15.61
N LEU A 155 -20.72 21.84 15.94
CA LEU A 155 -19.93 22.67 16.87
C LEU A 155 -19.86 24.13 16.40
N PHE A 156 -19.55 24.36 15.12
CA PHE A 156 -19.49 25.71 14.57
C PHE A 156 -20.86 26.39 14.52
N ARG A 157 -21.92 25.65 14.21
CA ARG A 157 -23.29 26.16 14.21
C ARG A 157 -23.71 26.60 15.62
N VAL A 158 -23.51 25.75 16.63
CA VAL A 158 -23.87 26.05 18.02
C VAL A 158 -23.09 27.27 18.51
N HIS A 159 -21.79 27.33 18.21
CA HIS A 159 -20.95 28.48 18.58
C HIS A 159 -21.40 29.78 17.87
N GLY A 160 -21.74 29.72 16.59
CA GLY A 160 -22.20 30.89 15.82
C GLY A 160 -23.58 31.40 16.22
N GLN A 161 -24.41 30.57 16.84
CA GLN A 161 -25.76 30.93 17.31
C GLN A 161 -25.77 31.51 18.75
N GLN A 162 -24.63 31.54 19.44
CA GLN A 162 -24.55 32.05 20.81
C GLN A 162 -24.50 33.59 20.84
N THR A 163 -25.50 34.19 21.49
CA THR A 163 -25.55 35.62 21.84
C THR A 163 -25.69 35.78 23.35
N PRO A 164 -24.78 36.48 24.05
CA PRO A 164 -23.60 37.18 23.53
C PRO A 164 -22.50 36.24 23.03
N PRO A 165 -21.61 36.68 22.10
CA PRO A 165 -20.50 35.89 21.63
C PRO A 165 -19.60 35.48 22.79
N ARG A 166 -19.34 34.18 22.93
CA ARG A 166 -18.51 33.60 23.99
C ARG A 166 -17.36 32.85 23.34
N ALA A 167 -16.16 32.97 23.89
CA ALA A 167 -15.04 32.12 23.46
C ALA A 167 -15.29 30.64 23.77
N MET A 168 -14.83 29.75 22.89
CA MET A 168 -14.90 28.30 23.15
C MET A 168 -14.20 27.94 24.46
N ASN A 169 -14.81 27.08 25.26
CA ASN A 169 -14.11 26.50 26.42
C ASN A 169 -13.01 25.54 25.97
N SER A 170 -12.15 25.16 26.92
CA SER A 170 -11.06 24.21 26.66
C SER A 170 -11.56 22.86 26.12
N TYR A 171 -12.76 22.44 26.51
CA TYR A 171 -13.37 21.19 26.08
C TYR A 171 -13.82 21.22 24.61
N GLU A 172 -14.48 22.29 24.18
CA GLU A 172 -14.89 22.55 22.79
C GLU A 172 -13.67 22.64 21.89
N LYS A 173 -12.64 23.38 22.33
CA LYS A 173 -11.35 23.44 21.62
C LYS A 173 -10.73 22.06 21.45
N ALA A 174 -10.69 21.25 22.51
CA ALA A 174 -10.17 19.88 22.44
C ALA A 174 -10.99 19.03 21.46
N THR A 175 -12.32 19.10 21.52
CA THR A 175 -13.21 18.38 20.61
C THR A 175 -12.93 18.74 19.15
N VAL A 176 -12.84 20.04 18.83
CA VAL A 176 -12.49 20.52 17.48
C VAL A 176 -11.13 20.00 17.04
N VAL A 177 -10.10 20.08 17.89
CA VAL A 177 -8.74 19.63 17.54
C VAL A 177 -8.69 18.13 17.24
N PHE A 178 -9.30 17.28 18.08
CA PHE A 178 -9.29 15.83 17.86
C PHE A 178 -10.12 15.44 16.63
N VAL A 179 -11.26 16.10 16.38
CA VAL A 179 -12.08 15.88 15.18
C VAL A 179 -11.31 16.31 13.92
N LEU A 180 -10.66 17.47 13.93
CA LEU A 180 -9.85 17.95 12.80
C LEU A 180 -8.66 17.02 12.52
N PHE A 181 -7.95 16.57 13.57
CA PHE A 181 -6.85 15.63 13.41
C PHE A 181 -7.34 14.31 12.77
N ASN A 182 -8.47 13.79 13.23
CA ASN A 182 -9.09 12.62 12.61
C ASN A 182 -9.46 12.89 11.15
N LEU A 183 -10.10 14.02 10.82
CA LEU A 183 -10.45 14.37 9.44
C LEU A 183 -9.23 14.47 8.53
N VAL A 184 -8.15 15.13 8.96
CA VAL A 184 -6.89 15.21 8.20
C VAL A 184 -6.34 13.81 7.94
N SER A 185 -6.28 12.98 8.98
CA SER A 185 -5.84 11.59 8.88
C SER A 185 -6.69 10.78 7.90
N ARG A 186 -8.01 10.91 7.94
CA ARG A 186 -8.94 10.26 7.02
C ARG A 186 -8.80 10.77 5.59
N GLY A 187 -8.54 12.07 5.42
CA GLY A 187 -8.23 12.68 4.13
C GLY A 187 -6.98 12.07 3.48
N ILE A 188 -5.91 11.89 4.26
CA ILE A 188 -4.70 11.19 3.80
C ILE A 188 -5.04 9.74 3.41
N ASN A 189 -5.88 9.05 4.20
CA ASN A 189 -6.33 7.69 3.88
C ASN A 189 -7.12 7.60 2.57
N ILE A 190 -7.99 8.58 2.30
CA ILE A 190 -8.76 8.65 1.05
C ILE A 190 -7.81 8.82 -0.14
N VAL A 191 -6.86 9.76 -0.05
CA VAL A 191 -5.88 10.00 -1.13
C VAL A 191 -5.02 8.76 -1.38
N GLY A 192 -4.50 8.12 -0.33
CA GLY A 192 -3.70 6.91 -0.46
C GLY A 192 -4.48 5.73 -1.06
N ASN A 193 -5.71 5.48 -0.59
CA ASN A 193 -6.57 4.44 -1.18
C ASN A 193 -6.95 4.76 -2.63
N ALA A 194 -7.13 6.03 -3.01
CA ALA A 194 -7.39 6.43 -4.39
C ALA A 194 -6.19 6.16 -5.30
N ILE A 195 -4.98 6.49 -4.86
CA ILE A 195 -3.74 6.17 -5.59
C ILE A 195 -3.60 4.65 -5.79
N LEU A 196 -3.86 3.87 -4.73
CA LEU A 196 -3.81 2.41 -4.77
C LEU A 196 -4.92 1.80 -5.64
N ALA A 197 -6.12 2.41 -5.66
CA ALA A 197 -7.22 2.05 -6.55
C ALA A 197 -6.83 2.26 -8.03
N CYS A 198 -6.06 3.29 -8.36
CA CYS A 198 -5.55 3.56 -9.71
C CYS A 198 -4.39 2.62 -10.15
N GLU A 199 -4.08 1.58 -9.38
CA GLU A 199 -2.95 0.68 -9.64
C GLU A 199 -1.59 1.36 -9.78
N TYR A 200 -1.33 2.39 -8.97
CA TYR A 200 -0.05 3.07 -9.02
C TYR A 200 1.12 2.13 -8.62
N LYS A 201 1.92 1.73 -9.61
CA LYS A 201 3.07 0.83 -9.44
C LYS A 201 4.33 1.61 -9.05
N LEU A 202 4.59 1.75 -7.76
CA LEU A 202 5.70 2.59 -7.23
C LEU A 202 7.07 2.22 -7.82
N TRP A 203 7.39 0.92 -7.89
CA TRP A 203 8.68 0.44 -8.39
C TRP A 203 8.92 0.77 -9.88
N ARG A 204 7.86 0.91 -10.68
CA ARG A 204 7.99 1.29 -12.11
C ARG A 204 8.39 2.76 -12.28
N HIS A 205 8.18 3.58 -11.26
CA HIS A 205 8.40 5.03 -11.33
C HIS A 205 9.75 5.45 -10.75
N LYS A 206 10.35 4.65 -9.86
CA LYS A 206 11.70 4.87 -9.31
C LYS A 206 12.76 4.56 -10.38
N LYS A 207 13.55 5.57 -10.77
CA LYS A 207 14.61 5.48 -11.81
C LYS A 207 15.94 6.03 -11.28
N PRO A 208 17.08 5.57 -11.82
CA PRO A 208 18.36 6.23 -11.59
C PRO A 208 18.35 7.54 -12.41
N CYS A 209 18.75 8.66 -11.84
CA CYS A 209 18.77 9.97 -12.52
C CYS A 209 17.39 10.64 -12.73
N MET A 210 16.56 10.67 -11.68
CA MET A 210 15.33 11.49 -11.69
C MET A 210 15.66 12.96 -11.40
N SER A 211 14.93 13.88 -12.03
CA SER A 211 14.97 15.28 -11.62
C SER A 211 14.53 15.43 -10.15
N PRO A 212 15.04 16.42 -9.41
CA PRO A 212 14.68 16.62 -8.01
C PRO A 212 13.18 16.72 -7.78
N GLY A 213 12.47 17.45 -8.66
CA GLY A 213 11.01 17.59 -8.57
C GLY A 213 10.26 16.26 -8.77
N ARG A 214 10.69 15.42 -9.72
CA ARG A 214 10.10 14.10 -9.92
C ARG A 214 10.38 13.16 -8.75
N SER A 215 11.58 13.24 -8.17
CA SER A 215 11.93 12.47 -6.98
C SER A 215 11.07 12.87 -5.78
N ALA A 216 10.89 14.18 -5.55
CA ALA A 216 10.03 14.70 -4.50
C ALA A 216 8.57 14.26 -4.68
N TRP A 217 8.05 14.32 -5.90
CA TRP A 217 6.70 13.85 -6.22
C TRP A 217 6.50 12.35 -5.93
N ILE A 218 7.46 11.51 -6.32
CA ILE A 218 7.39 10.07 -6.04
C ILE A 218 7.45 9.81 -4.53
N HIS A 219 8.28 10.54 -3.78
CA HIS A 219 8.32 10.43 -2.33
C HIS A 219 7.02 10.90 -1.67
N ALA A 220 6.38 11.95 -2.18
CA ALA A 220 5.07 12.37 -1.70
C ALA A 220 4.02 11.27 -1.91
N ILE A 221 3.97 10.67 -3.12
CA ILE A 221 3.09 9.51 -3.40
C ILE A 221 3.42 8.34 -2.48
N GLU A 222 4.71 8.04 -2.27
CA GLU A 222 5.18 6.98 -1.39
C GLU A 222 4.68 7.17 0.04
N VAL A 223 4.71 8.40 0.56
CA VAL A 223 4.15 8.75 1.88
C VAL A 223 2.64 8.46 1.92
N PHE A 224 1.86 8.92 0.94
CA PHE A 224 0.41 8.65 0.91
C PHE A 224 0.09 7.14 0.83
N ILE A 225 0.84 6.40 0.02
CA ILE A 225 0.65 4.95 -0.13
C ILE A 225 0.98 4.23 1.18
N PHE A 226 2.14 4.51 1.78
CA PHE A 226 2.59 3.81 2.99
C PHE A 226 1.90 4.28 4.27
N TYR A 227 1.28 5.46 4.24
CA TYR A 227 0.36 5.87 5.30
C TYR A 227 -0.85 4.95 5.37
N VAL A 228 -1.31 4.44 4.22
CA VAL A 228 -2.53 3.61 4.11
C VAL A 228 -2.24 2.12 4.15
N GLU A 229 -1.26 1.66 3.39
CA GLU A 229 -1.00 0.22 3.22
C GLU A 229 0.42 0.00 2.70
N PRO A 230 1.46 -0.09 3.57
CA PRO A 230 2.81 -0.40 3.11
C PRO A 230 2.93 -1.79 2.49
N GLN A 231 2.10 -2.76 2.91
CA GLN A 231 2.06 -4.12 2.39
C GLN A 231 1.61 -4.19 0.92
N CYS A 232 1.14 -3.08 0.32
CA CYS A 232 0.79 -3.03 -1.10
C CYS A 232 1.95 -3.45 -2.03
N ILE A 233 3.20 -3.35 -1.58
CA ILE A 233 4.37 -3.73 -2.37
C ILE A 233 4.60 -5.25 -2.41
N GLU A 234 4.08 -6.00 -1.42
CA GLU A 234 4.17 -7.45 -1.33
C GLU A 234 3.17 -8.17 -2.22
N GLN A 235 2.24 -7.45 -2.83
CA GLN A 235 1.17 -8.02 -3.64
C GLN A 235 1.67 -8.91 -4.78
N GLU A 236 0.99 -10.04 -4.98
CA GLU A 236 1.20 -10.90 -6.14
C GLU A 236 0.70 -10.23 -7.43
N TYR A 237 1.44 -10.48 -8.53
CA TYR A 237 1.08 -10.01 -9.87
C TYR A 237 0.83 -11.19 -10.81
N PRO A 238 -0.28 -11.23 -11.55
CA PRO A 238 -1.32 -10.18 -11.69
C PRO A 238 -2.22 -10.06 -10.44
N ALA A 239 -2.71 -8.83 -10.19
CA ALA A 239 -3.53 -8.55 -9.02
C ALA A 239 -4.81 -9.38 -9.00
N ARG A 240 -5.12 -10.01 -7.86
CA ARG A 240 -6.39 -10.70 -7.62
C ARG A 240 -7.40 -9.73 -7.01
N TRP A 241 -8.39 -9.35 -7.81
CA TRP A 241 -9.52 -8.54 -7.37
C TRP A 241 -10.64 -9.43 -6.82
N TRP A 242 -11.44 -8.92 -5.87
CA TRP A 242 -12.60 -9.65 -5.33
C TRP A 242 -13.51 -10.22 -6.42
N PHE A 243 -13.70 -9.46 -7.51
CA PHE A 243 -14.56 -9.84 -8.63
C PHE A 243 -13.83 -10.61 -9.75
N SER A 244 -12.50 -10.77 -9.70
CA SER A 244 -11.80 -11.60 -10.66
C SER A 244 -12.00 -13.07 -10.32
N ARG A 245 -13.04 -13.65 -10.94
CA ARG A 245 -13.24 -15.08 -11.03
C ARG A 245 -11.92 -15.74 -11.46
N ARG A 246 -11.48 -16.70 -10.64
CA ARG A 246 -10.34 -17.62 -10.80
C ARG A 246 -9.88 -17.76 -12.26
N ARG A 247 -8.93 -16.93 -12.72
CA ARG A 247 -8.15 -17.28 -13.91
C ARG A 247 -7.18 -18.36 -13.44
N HIS A 248 -7.30 -19.56 -14.01
CA HIS A 248 -6.34 -20.63 -13.85
C HIS A 248 -4.94 -20.07 -14.12
N THR A 249 -4.22 -19.71 -13.06
CA THR A 249 -2.77 -19.83 -13.09
C THR A 249 -2.52 -21.30 -13.36
N LEU A 250 -1.89 -21.60 -14.50
CA LEU A 250 -1.29 -22.90 -14.74
C LEU A 250 -0.63 -23.35 -13.44
N ASP A 251 -1.04 -24.53 -12.99
CA ASP A 251 -0.56 -25.17 -11.77
C ASP A 251 0.99 -25.10 -11.77
N PRO A 252 1.67 -24.85 -10.63
CA PRO A 252 3.11 -25.04 -10.52
C PRO A 252 3.61 -26.30 -11.23
N ALA A 253 2.84 -27.39 -11.15
CA ALA A 253 3.11 -28.65 -11.86
C ALA A 253 3.18 -28.50 -13.38
N THR A 254 2.42 -27.59 -13.98
CA THR A 254 2.45 -27.33 -15.43
C THR A 254 3.62 -26.42 -15.82
N ASN A 255 4.02 -25.47 -14.96
CA ASN A 255 5.25 -24.69 -15.19
C ASN A 255 6.50 -25.56 -15.05
N ASP A 256 6.52 -26.49 -14.09
CA ASP A 256 7.59 -27.47 -13.92
C ASP A 256 7.61 -28.48 -15.07
N ALA A 257 6.45 -28.91 -15.58
CA ALA A 257 6.36 -29.74 -16.77
C ALA A 257 6.84 -29.02 -18.04
N ILE A 258 6.58 -27.71 -18.18
CA ILE A 258 7.11 -26.90 -19.29
C ILE A 258 8.63 -26.70 -19.12
N ALA A 259 9.13 -26.48 -17.91
CA ALA A 259 10.57 -26.40 -17.64
C ALA A 259 11.29 -27.73 -17.91
N ALA A 260 10.67 -28.85 -17.57
CA ALA A 260 11.15 -30.19 -17.90
C ALA A 260 11.09 -30.48 -19.41
N ALA A 261 10.03 -30.06 -20.10
CA ALA A 261 9.89 -30.20 -21.55
C ALA A 261 10.89 -29.30 -22.33
N LEU A 262 11.32 -28.18 -21.74
CA LEU A 262 12.35 -27.30 -22.29
C LEU A 262 13.79 -27.69 -21.87
N GLY A 263 13.97 -28.85 -21.22
CA GLY A 263 15.28 -29.43 -20.93
C GLY A 263 16.04 -28.78 -19.76
N HIS A 264 15.39 -28.01 -18.89
CA HIS A 264 16.04 -27.51 -17.68
C HIS A 264 15.98 -28.58 -16.57
N VAL A 265 17.15 -29.14 -16.26
CA VAL A 265 17.36 -30.05 -15.12
C VAL A 265 17.02 -29.30 -13.82
N PRO A 266 16.09 -29.80 -12.98
CA PRO A 266 15.89 -29.23 -11.65
C PRO A 266 17.14 -29.45 -10.80
N ALA A 267 17.80 -28.36 -10.43
CA ALA A 267 18.80 -28.36 -9.38
C ALA A 267 18.10 -28.65 -8.05
N ASN A 268 18.04 -29.93 -7.65
CA ASN A 268 18.08 -30.42 -6.27
C ASN A 268 17.72 -31.92 -6.22
N HIS A 269 18.71 -32.78 -6.41
CA HIS A 269 18.73 -34.09 -5.77
C HIS A 269 20.06 -34.24 -5.02
N PRO A 270 20.07 -34.52 -3.70
CA PRO A 270 21.28 -34.95 -3.03
C PRO A 270 21.68 -36.33 -3.58
N MET A 271 22.94 -36.48 -3.96
CA MET A 271 23.50 -37.76 -4.40
C MET A 271 23.34 -38.82 -3.29
N PRO A 272 22.96 -40.07 -3.63
CA PRO A 272 23.06 -41.17 -2.69
C PRO A 272 24.55 -41.47 -2.41
N PRO A 273 24.90 -41.88 -1.18
CA PRO A 273 26.27 -42.29 -0.89
C PRO A 273 26.61 -43.55 -1.69
N GLY A 274 27.75 -43.51 -2.39
CA GLY A 274 28.28 -44.64 -3.14
C GLY A 274 28.51 -45.83 -2.22
N GLY A 275 28.00 -47.00 -2.65
CA GLY A 275 28.28 -48.28 -2.03
C GLY A 275 29.71 -48.74 -2.28
N GLY A 276 30.31 -49.29 -1.22
CA GLY A 276 31.31 -50.36 -1.30
C GLY A 276 30.65 -51.67 -0.92
#